data_AF-A0A0G4E3Z7-F1
#
_entry.id   AF-A0A0G4E3Z7-F1
#
_cell.length_a   1.000
_cell.length_b   1.000
_cell.length_c   1.000
_cell.angle_alpha   90.00
_cell.angle_beta   90.00
_cell.angle_gamma   90.00
#
_symmetry.space_group_name_H-M   'P 1'
#
loop_
_entity.id
_entity.type
_entity.pdbx_description
1 polymer ?
#
loop_
_entity_poly.entity_id
_entity_poly.type
_entity_poly.pdbx_seq_one_letter_code
_entity_poly.pdbx_strand_id
1 'polypeptide(L)'
;MLIPHTQIDPDTLDNLMTDYVTRDGTADGTFTTLDERKAQLLHKLEREEAFITFNYEYQQACLIPRHEAPADALRDFAALKSPAPLVPDDAEYEAKAEAGFNRMYGELLADGVFPIELGRTVQSRGVHLLQIEHKVSLEDLQGVLRSHSLGHYGLVCWSDKLKNLQSIRSKDYMLSRYEVAGQSLCVETGAGHTQTLVRLRSEY
;
A
#
# COMPACT_ATOMS: atom_id res chain seq x y z
N MET A 1 2.89 7.85 -23.78
CA MET A 1 2.09 7.30 -22.66
C MET A 1 2.91 7.44 -21.40
N LEU A 2 2.33 7.89 -20.28
CA LEU A 2 3.05 7.97 -19.01
C LEU A 2 2.97 6.64 -18.25
N ILE A 3 4.09 6.22 -17.67
CA ILE A 3 4.23 4.95 -16.95
C ILE A 3 4.60 5.24 -15.49
N PRO A 4 3.91 4.63 -14.50
CA PRO A 4 4.31 4.73 -13.10
C PRO A 4 5.70 4.13 -12.89
N HIS A 5 6.55 4.83 -12.13
CA HIS A 5 7.88 4.33 -11.78
C HIS A 5 7.84 2.98 -11.01
N THR A 6 6.73 2.67 -10.34
CA THR A 6 6.50 1.40 -9.64
C THR A 6 6.21 0.22 -10.57
N GLN A 7 5.94 0.46 -11.86
CA GLN A 7 5.64 -0.57 -12.86
C GLN A 7 6.82 -0.89 -13.78
N ILE A 8 7.98 -0.28 -13.54
CA ILE A 8 9.20 -0.48 -14.33
C ILE A 8 10.16 -1.35 -13.54
N ASP A 9 10.86 -2.22 -14.25
CA ASP A 9 11.92 -3.03 -13.68
C ASP A 9 13.01 -2.14 -13.00
N PRO A 10 13.49 -2.49 -11.80
CA PRO A 10 14.42 -1.64 -11.03
C PRO A 10 15.71 -1.30 -11.77
N ASP A 11 16.29 -2.25 -12.50
CA ASP A 11 17.54 -2.03 -13.25
C ASP A 11 17.29 -1.10 -14.45
N THR A 12 16.11 -1.23 -15.08
CA THR A 12 15.69 -0.34 -16.16
C THR A 12 15.45 1.08 -15.65
N LEU A 13 14.82 1.22 -14.48
CA LEU A 13 14.58 2.52 -13.86
C LEU A 13 15.91 3.21 -13.51
N ASP A 14 16.87 2.49 -12.91
CA ASP A 14 18.17 3.06 -12.56
C ASP A 14 18.94 3.56 -13.79
N ASN A 15 18.87 2.81 -14.90
CA ASN A 15 19.47 3.22 -16.17
C ASN A 15 18.82 4.50 -16.73
N LEU A 16 17.49 4.59 -16.71
CA LEU A 16 16.77 5.79 -17.15
C LEU A 16 17.12 7.01 -16.28
N MET A 17 17.17 6.82 -14.96
CA MET A 17 17.56 7.87 -14.03
C MET A 17 19.00 8.32 -14.29
N THR A 18 19.91 7.38 -14.55
CA THR A 18 21.30 7.68 -14.93
C THR A 18 21.36 8.52 -16.20
N ASP A 19 20.64 8.14 -17.25
CA ASP A 19 20.60 8.91 -18.51
C ASP A 19 20.05 10.33 -18.28
N TYR A 20 18.98 10.45 -17.48
CA TYR A 20 18.39 11.75 -17.18
C TYR A 20 19.33 12.68 -16.42
N VAL A 21 19.95 12.21 -15.32
CA VAL A 21 20.87 13.02 -14.50
C VAL A 21 22.22 13.31 -15.17
N THR A 22 22.58 12.55 -16.21
CA THR A 22 23.79 12.80 -17.01
C THR A 22 23.51 13.70 -18.21
N ARG A 23 22.28 13.70 -18.75
CA ARG A 23 21.83 14.62 -19.81
C ARG A 23 21.54 16.02 -19.30
N ASP A 24 20.85 16.12 -18.18
CA ASP A 24 20.81 17.35 -17.40
C ASP A 24 22.16 17.50 -16.72
N GLY A 25 23.16 17.94 -17.49
CA GLY A 25 24.35 18.59 -16.98
C GLY A 25 23.93 19.84 -16.21
N THR A 26 23.31 19.64 -15.05
CA THR A 26 22.93 20.68 -14.10
C THR A 26 24.23 21.23 -13.53
N ALA A 27 24.76 22.18 -14.28
CA ALA A 27 25.80 23.10 -13.87
C ALA A 27 25.24 24.06 -12.80
N ASP A 28 24.55 23.54 -11.79
CA ASP A 28 23.99 24.32 -10.67
C ASP A 28 25.08 24.70 -9.65
N GLY A 29 26.35 24.66 -10.05
CA GLY A 29 27.51 25.00 -9.20
C GLY A 29 27.67 24.15 -7.94
N THR A 30 26.87 23.09 -7.78
CA THR A 30 26.78 22.31 -6.55
C THR A 30 27.40 20.93 -6.76
N PHE A 31 28.39 20.58 -5.95
CA PHE A 31 29.03 19.26 -5.94
C PHE A 31 28.06 18.21 -5.36
N THR A 32 27.14 17.73 -6.19
CA THR A 32 26.28 16.58 -5.90
C THR A 32 26.78 15.36 -6.64
N THR A 33 26.83 14.23 -5.94
CA THR A 33 27.16 12.92 -6.52
C THR A 33 26.03 12.41 -7.42
N LEU A 34 26.35 11.46 -8.30
CA LEU A 34 25.37 10.86 -9.21
C LEU A 34 24.24 10.16 -8.44
N ASP A 35 24.55 9.47 -7.35
CA ASP A 35 23.57 8.80 -6.49
C ASP A 35 22.64 9.78 -5.76
N GLU A 36 23.18 10.92 -5.29
CA GLU A 36 22.34 11.97 -4.69
C GLU A 36 21.37 12.58 -5.71
N ARG A 37 21.80 12.76 -6.95
CA ARG A 37 20.93 13.25 -8.03
C ARG A 37 19.85 12.24 -8.39
N LYS A 38 20.18 10.94 -8.41
CA LYS A 38 19.20 9.86 -8.57
C LYS A 38 18.18 9.89 -7.44
N ALA A 39 18.61 9.99 -6.18
CA ALA A 39 17.70 10.06 -5.04
C ALA A 39 16.76 11.28 -5.11
N GLN A 40 17.28 12.45 -5.51
CA GLN A 40 16.46 13.64 -5.73
C GLN A 40 15.45 13.46 -6.88
N LEU A 41 15.86 12.82 -7.96
CA LEU A 41 14.98 12.52 -9.09
C LEU A 41 13.88 11.52 -8.70
N LEU A 42 14.18 10.54 -7.85
CA LEU A 42 13.19 9.63 -7.31
C LEU A 42 12.14 10.37 -6.47
N HIS A 43 12.55 11.30 -5.61
CA HIS A 43 11.62 12.16 -4.87
C HIS A 43 10.75 13.02 -5.82
N LYS A 44 11.30 13.49 -6.94
CA LYS A 44 10.51 14.22 -7.96
C LYS A 44 9.48 13.32 -8.65
N LEU A 45 9.80 12.05 -8.90
CA LEU A 45 8.87 11.05 -9.43
C LEU A 45 7.74 10.74 -8.43
N GLU A 46 8.06 10.62 -7.15
CA GLU A 46 7.08 10.42 -6.07
C GLU A 46 6.11 11.60 -5.94
N ARG A 47 6.64 12.82 -6.05
CA ARG A 47 5.87 14.09 -5.99
C ARG A 47 5.17 14.47 -7.29
N GLU A 48 5.25 13.64 -8.33
CA GLU A 48 4.64 13.89 -9.64
C GLU A 48 5.16 15.17 -10.32
N GLU A 49 6.41 15.53 -10.02
CA GLU A 49 7.14 16.65 -10.63
C GLU A 49 7.92 16.20 -11.87
N ALA A 50 8.17 14.89 -12.00
CA ALA A 50 8.71 14.22 -13.18
C ALA A 50 7.88 12.96 -13.51
N PHE A 51 7.92 12.52 -14.76
CA PHE A 51 7.22 11.33 -15.24
C PHE A 51 8.07 10.53 -16.21
N ILE A 52 7.80 9.24 -16.29
CA ILE A 52 8.40 8.35 -17.28
C ILE A 52 7.43 8.27 -18.44
N THR A 53 7.87 8.65 -19.64
CA THR A 53 7.11 8.54 -20.87
C THR A 53 7.68 7.42 -21.72
N PHE A 54 6.80 6.62 -22.32
CA PHE A 54 7.18 5.65 -23.34
C PHE A 54 6.77 6.14 -24.71
N ASN A 55 7.75 6.22 -25.62
CA ASN A 55 7.56 6.54 -27.02
C ASN A 55 7.45 5.23 -27.82
N TYR A 56 6.27 4.99 -28.38
CA TYR A 56 6.00 3.79 -29.19
C TYR A 56 6.70 3.77 -30.54
N GLU A 57 7.02 4.94 -31.10
CA GLU A 57 7.69 5.03 -32.40
C GLU A 57 9.15 4.59 -32.30
N TYR A 58 9.82 4.94 -31.20
CA TYR A 58 11.22 4.57 -30.95
C TYR A 58 11.39 3.41 -29.98
N GLN A 59 10.29 2.87 -29.43
CA GLN A 59 10.27 1.84 -28.38
C GLN A 59 11.20 2.17 -27.20
N GLN A 60 11.20 3.43 -26.79
CA GLN A 60 12.11 3.95 -25.77
C GLN A 60 11.34 4.62 -24.63
N ALA A 61 11.76 4.31 -23.41
CA ALA A 61 11.34 5.02 -22.21
C ALA A 61 12.28 6.21 -21.99
N CYS A 62 11.71 7.36 -21.64
CA CYS A 62 12.44 8.58 -21.31
C CYS A 62 11.82 9.21 -20.08
N LEU A 63 12.63 9.93 -19.31
CA LEU A 63 12.15 10.77 -18.21
C LEU A 63 11.91 12.19 -18.73
N ILE A 64 10.76 12.75 -18.37
CA ILE A 64 10.38 14.12 -18.70
C ILE A 64 9.89 14.86 -17.46
N PRO A 65 10.15 16.16 -17.33
CA PRO A 65 9.56 16.96 -16.27
C PRO A 65 8.06 17.19 -16.51
N ARG A 66 7.31 17.47 -15.44
CA ARG A 66 5.84 17.67 -15.49
C ARG A 66 5.39 18.68 -16.55
N HIS A 67 6.15 19.76 -16.75
CA HIS A 67 5.78 20.83 -17.68
C HIS A 67 5.92 20.44 -19.15
N GLU A 68 6.69 19.40 -19.46
CA GLU A 68 6.82 18.82 -20.80
C GLU A 68 5.78 17.72 -21.07
N ALA A 69 5.10 17.24 -20.03
CA ALA A 69 4.09 16.20 -20.16
C ALA A 69 2.79 16.77 -20.76
N PRO A 70 2.24 16.15 -21.83
CA PRO A 70 0.98 16.60 -22.41
C PRO A 70 -0.17 16.47 -21.42
N ALA A 71 -1.09 17.45 -21.42
CA ALA A 71 -2.19 17.54 -20.47
C ALA A 71 -3.11 16.31 -20.48
N ASP A 72 -3.34 15.72 -21.66
CA ASP A 72 -4.12 14.50 -21.79
C ASP A 72 -3.42 13.30 -21.13
N ALA A 73 -2.11 13.17 -21.33
CA ALA A 73 -1.34 12.09 -20.71
C ALA A 73 -1.21 12.24 -19.18
N LEU A 74 -1.17 13.48 -18.67
CA LEU A 74 -1.25 13.75 -17.22
C LEU A 74 -2.61 13.35 -16.64
N ARG A 75 -3.71 13.57 -17.38
CA ARG A 75 -5.06 13.15 -16.99
C ARG A 75 -5.17 11.62 -16.95
N ASP A 76 -4.66 10.94 -17.98
CA ASP A 76 -4.64 9.47 -18.04
C ASP A 76 -3.79 8.89 -16.91
N PHE A 77 -2.64 9.50 -16.62
CA PHE A 77 -1.77 9.08 -15.50
C PHE A 77 -2.46 9.26 -14.14
N ALA A 78 -3.19 10.36 -13.94
CA ALA A 78 -3.98 10.56 -12.73
C ALA A 78 -5.13 9.53 -12.61
N ALA A 79 -5.73 9.12 -13.73
CA ALA A 79 -6.72 8.06 -13.78
C ALA A 79 -6.13 6.67 -13.47
N LEU A 80 -4.90 6.40 -13.92
CA LEU A 80 -4.14 5.17 -13.61
C LEU A 80 -3.75 5.07 -12.13
N LYS A 81 -3.52 6.22 -11.47
CA LYS A 81 -3.08 6.29 -10.07
C LYS A 81 -4.22 6.48 -9.07
N SER A 82 -5.37 6.99 -9.53
CA SER A 82 -6.59 7.00 -8.73
C SER A 82 -7.02 5.54 -8.51
N PRO A 83 -7.45 5.14 -7.30
CA PRO A 83 -8.28 3.95 -7.21
C PRO A 83 -9.43 4.18 -8.18
N ALA A 84 -9.65 3.24 -9.09
CA ALA A 84 -10.68 3.37 -10.12
C ALA A 84 -11.97 3.90 -9.50
N PRO A 85 -12.70 4.83 -10.15
CA PRO A 85 -14.04 5.16 -9.69
C PRO A 85 -14.82 3.86 -9.62
N LEU A 86 -15.33 3.52 -8.42
CA LEU A 86 -16.14 2.33 -8.16
C LEU A 86 -17.18 2.23 -9.27
N VAL A 87 -17.06 1.20 -10.10
CA VAL A 87 -18.09 0.89 -11.10
C VAL A 87 -19.38 0.62 -10.31
N PRO A 88 -20.59 0.96 -10.78
CA PRO A 88 -21.83 0.67 -10.04
C PRO A 88 -21.95 -0.79 -9.57
N ASP A 89 -21.33 -1.73 -10.28
CA ASP A 89 -21.17 -3.14 -9.87
C ASP A 89 -20.32 -3.30 -8.59
N ASP A 90 -19.24 -2.52 -8.42
CA ASP A 90 -18.41 -2.53 -7.21
C ASP A 90 -19.16 -1.97 -5.99
N ALA A 91 -19.98 -0.92 -6.17
CA ALA A 91 -20.75 -0.33 -5.07
C ALA A 91 -21.89 -1.24 -4.61
N GLU A 92 -22.61 -1.86 -5.55
CA GLU A 92 -23.63 -2.87 -5.26
C GLU A 92 -23.01 -4.14 -4.66
N TYR A 93 -21.84 -4.56 -5.16
CA TYR A 93 -21.08 -5.68 -4.61
C TYR A 93 -20.61 -5.41 -3.18
N GLU A 94 -20.05 -4.23 -2.90
CA GLU A 94 -19.62 -3.85 -1.55
C GLU A 94 -20.81 -3.72 -0.59
N ALA A 95 -21.96 -3.19 -1.03
CA ALA A 95 -23.18 -3.16 -0.21
C ALA A 95 -23.69 -4.57 0.12
N LYS A 96 -23.62 -5.50 -0.84
CA LYS A 96 -23.96 -6.91 -0.61
C LYS A 96 -22.95 -7.58 0.33
N ALA A 97 -21.66 -7.27 0.20
CA ALA A 97 -20.62 -7.76 1.07
C ALA A 97 -20.79 -7.24 2.51
N GLU A 98 -21.17 -5.97 2.68
CA GLU A 98 -21.51 -5.37 3.98
C GLU A 98 -22.70 -6.09 4.64
N ALA A 99 -23.78 -6.31 3.89
CA ALA A 99 -24.93 -7.07 4.39
C ALA A 99 -24.54 -8.51 4.79
N GLY A 100 -23.71 -9.16 3.97
CA GLY A 100 -23.15 -10.49 4.26
C GLY A 100 -22.27 -10.50 5.50
N PHE A 101 -21.43 -9.48 5.66
CA PHE A 101 -20.57 -9.30 6.83
C PHE A 101 -21.41 -9.14 8.09
N ASN A 102 -22.37 -8.22 8.10
CA ASN A 102 -23.20 -7.94 9.28
C ASN A 102 -23.97 -9.19 9.74
N ARG A 103 -24.50 -9.96 8.78
CA ARG A 103 -25.16 -11.23 9.07
C ARG A 103 -24.18 -12.24 9.70
N MET A 104 -23.07 -12.53 9.04
CA MET A 104 -22.12 -13.54 9.50
C MET A 104 -21.44 -13.14 10.81
N TYR A 105 -21.13 -11.87 10.99
CA TYR A 105 -20.59 -11.32 12.22
C TYR A 105 -21.57 -11.53 13.38
N GLY A 106 -22.86 -11.25 13.17
CA GLY A 106 -23.90 -11.50 14.18
C GLY A 106 -24.04 -12.98 14.56
N GLU A 107 -23.97 -13.88 13.58
CA GLU A 107 -23.97 -15.34 13.81
C GLU A 107 -22.75 -15.77 14.64
N LEU A 108 -21.54 -15.34 14.27
CA LEU A 108 -20.30 -15.67 14.99
C LEU A 108 -20.25 -15.04 16.39
N LEU A 109 -20.82 -13.85 16.57
CA LEU A 109 -20.93 -13.21 17.87
C LEU A 109 -21.87 -14.00 18.80
N ALA A 110 -23.00 -14.47 18.29
CA ALA A 110 -23.92 -15.33 19.03
C ALA A 110 -23.31 -16.69 19.39
N ASP A 111 -22.47 -17.24 18.49
CA ASP A 111 -21.69 -18.45 18.72
C ASP A 111 -20.53 -18.25 19.73
N GLY A 112 -20.27 -17.02 20.18
CA GLY A 112 -19.20 -16.71 21.13
C GLY A 112 -17.78 -16.87 20.54
N VAL A 113 -17.64 -16.72 19.22
CA VAL A 113 -16.37 -16.91 18.50
C VAL A 113 -15.35 -15.81 18.80
N PHE A 114 -15.83 -14.59 19.09
CA PHE A 114 -14.96 -13.45 19.37
C PHE A 114 -14.69 -13.30 20.87
N PRO A 115 -13.46 -12.93 21.29
CA PRO A 115 -12.29 -12.67 20.44
C PRO A 115 -11.66 -13.96 19.90
N ILE A 116 -11.23 -13.95 18.64
CA ILE A 116 -10.53 -15.09 18.02
C ILE A 116 -9.10 -15.22 18.56
N GLU A 117 -8.58 -16.44 18.59
CA GLU A 117 -7.18 -16.71 18.97
C GLU A 117 -6.22 -16.27 17.85
N LEU A 118 -5.26 -15.41 18.20
CA LEU A 118 -4.28 -14.83 17.25
C LEU A 118 -2.99 -15.66 17.09
N GLY A 119 -2.89 -16.80 17.77
CA GLY A 119 -1.64 -17.57 17.82
C GLY A 119 -0.47 -16.74 18.37
N ARG A 120 0.74 -17.01 17.89
CA ARG A 120 1.94 -16.26 18.29
C ARG A 120 1.95 -14.88 17.63
N THR A 121 1.90 -13.82 18.42
CA THR A 121 2.03 -12.45 17.90
C THR A 121 3.49 -12.09 17.65
N VAL A 122 3.76 -11.53 16.47
CA VAL A 122 5.07 -11.03 16.06
C VAL A 122 4.91 -9.66 15.40
N GLN A 123 5.99 -8.89 15.35
CA GLN A 123 6.01 -7.61 14.66
C GLN A 123 7.20 -7.53 13.70
N SER A 124 7.05 -6.77 12.62
CA SER A 124 8.14 -6.52 11.68
C SER A 124 9.20 -5.60 12.28
N ARG A 125 10.35 -5.53 11.60
CA ARG A 125 11.41 -4.59 11.96
C ARG A 125 10.93 -3.14 11.85
N GLY A 126 10.16 -2.79 10.82
CA GLY A 126 9.63 -1.43 10.65
C GLY A 126 8.74 -1.00 11.80
N VAL A 127 7.83 -1.89 12.25
CA VAL A 127 6.97 -1.62 13.41
C VAL A 127 7.80 -1.47 14.69
N HIS A 128 8.82 -2.32 14.87
CA HIS A 128 9.71 -2.21 16.04
C HIS A 128 10.47 -0.87 16.09
N LEU A 129 10.93 -0.36 14.94
CA LEU A 129 11.58 0.96 14.87
C LEU A 129 10.62 2.08 15.27
N LEU A 130 9.34 2.02 14.85
CA LEU A 130 8.34 3.01 15.26
C LEU A 130 8.10 3.00 16.78
N GLN A 131 8.23 1.85 17.45
CA GLN A 131 8.15 1.79 18.91
C GLN A 131 9.35 2.45 19.59
N ILE A 132 10.56 2.22 19.08
CA ILE A 132 11.78 2.86 19.58
C ILE A 132 11.71 4.38 19.41
N GLU A 133 11.16 4.83 18.28
CA GLU A 133 10.96 6.26 18.00
C GLU A 133 9.75 6.86 18.72
N HIS A 134 9.03 6.09 19.54
CA HIS A 134 7.81 6.50 20.24
C HIS A 134 6.68 6.99 19.32
N LYS A 135 6.70 6.59 18.04
CA LYS A 135 5.63 6.89 17.06
C LYS A 135 4.44 5.94 17.20
N VAL A 136 4.69 4.71 17.65
CA VAL A 136 3.65 3.71 17.92
C VAL A 136 3.92 3.12 19.30
N SER A 137 2.96 3.18 20.21
CA SER A 137 3.13 2.61 21.55
C SER A 137 2.83 1.11 21.59
N LEU A 138 3.18 0.45 22.69
CA LEU A 138 2.75 -0.94 22.91
C LEU A 138 1.23 -1.04 23.05
N GLU A 139 0.59 -0.04 23.67
CA GLU A 139 -0.86 0.03 23.83
C GLU A 139 -1.57 0.10 22.48
N ASP A 140 -1.01 0.88 21.54
CA ASP A 140 -1.50 0.96 20.17
C ASP A 140 -1.47 -0.40 19.47
N LEU A 141 -0.35 -1.13 19.59
CA LEU A 141 -0.21 -2.47 19.00
C LEU A 141 -1.20 -3.46 19.62
N GLN A 142 -1.39 -3.41 20.94
CA GLN A 142 -2.40 -4.22 21.62
C GLN A 142 -3.81 -3.84 21.16
N GLY A 143 -4.07 -2.55 20.92
CA GLY A 143 -5.35 -2.05 20.41
C GLY A 143 -5.69 -2.58 19.01
N VAL A 144 -4.72 -2.58 18.08
CA VAL A 144 -4.95 -3.12 16.73
C VAL A 144 -5.11 -4.64 16.74
N LEU A 145 -4.29 -5.36 17.53
CA LEU A 145 -4.43 -6.81 17.69
C LEU A 145 -5.78 -7.18 18.31
N ARG A 146 -6.21 -6.44 19.34
CA ARG A 146 -7.54 -6.64 19.95
C ARG A 146 -8.64 -6.36 18.95
N SER A 147 -8.55 -5.27 18.18
CA SER A 147 -9.55 -4.94 17.15
C SER A 147 -9.61 -6.00 16.05
N HIS A 148 -8.47 -6.59 15.68
CA HIS A 148 -8.42 -7.71 14.74
C HIS A 148 -9.07 -8.95 15.34
N SER A 149 -8.78 -9.27 16.61
CA SER A 149 -9.39 -10.40 17.31
C SER A 149 -10.90 -10.26 17.51
N LEU A 150 -11.42 -9.04 17.53
CA LEU A 150 -12.85 -8.75 17.65
C LEU A 150 -13.57 -8.68 16.29
N GLY A 151 -12.85 -8.90 15.18
CA GLY A 151 -13.46 -8.91 13.85
C GLY A 151 -13.73 -7.53 13.25
N HIS A 152 -13.14 -6.45 13.78
CA HIS A 152 -13.38 -5.10 13.24
C HIS A 152 -12.72 -4.87 11.87
N TYR A 153 -11.55 -5.48 11.66
CA TYR A 153 -10.73 -5.47 10.42
C TYR A 153 -10.35 -4.10 9.81
N GLY A 154 -10.79 -3.00 10.42
CA GLY A 154 -10.36 -1.64 10.13
C GLY A 154 -10.74 -1.14 8.74
N LEU A 155 -9.75 -0.66 7.99
CA LEU A 155 -9.89 0.08 6.72
C LEU A 155 -9.85 -0.81 5.46
N VAL A 156 -9.95 -2.13 5.61
CA VAL A 156 -10.12 -3.03 4.45
C VAL A 156 -11.55 -2.91 3.89
N CYS A 157 -11.75 -3.19 2.60
CA CYS A 157 -13.08 -3.16 1.96
C CYS A 157 -14.01 -4.22 2.55
N TRP A 158 -15.32 -4.05 2.37
CA TRP A 158 -16.32 -4.96 2.96
C TRP A 158 -16.19 -6.39 2.43
N SER A 159 -15.84 -6.53 1.16
CA SER A 159 -15.56 -7.84 0.56
C SER A 159 -14.41 -8.57 1.26
N ASP A 160 -13.32 -7.89 1.61
CA ASP A 160 -12.22 -8.49 2.35
C ASP A 160 -12.56 -8.72 3.84
N LYS A 161 -13.35 -7.83 4.47
CA LYS A 161 -13.88 -8.08 5.82
C LYS A 161 -14.71 -9.36 5.86
N LEU A 162 -15.56 -9.56 4.87
CA LEU A 162 -16.39 -10.76 4.75
C LEU A 162 -15.54 -12.01 4.54
N LYS A 163 -14.51 -11.95 3.68
CA LYS A 163 -13.54 -13.06 3.53
C LYS A 163 -12.86 -13.39 4.85
N ASN A 164 -12.41 -12.38 5.62
CA ASN A 164 -11.81 -12.61 6.93
C ASN A 164 -12.75 -13.38 7.88
N LEU A 165 -14.05 -13.06 7.91
CA LEU A 165 -15.01 -13.83 8.72
C LEU A 165 -15.13 -15.28 8.26
N GLN A 166 -15.16 -15.50 6.94
CA GLN A 166 -15.19 -16.85 6.37
C GLN A 166 -13.92 -17.63 6.74
N SER A 167 -12.77 -16.97 6.70
CA SER A 167 -11.46 -17.52 7.06
C SER A 167 -11.34 -17.93 8.54
N ILE A 168 -12.20 -17.44 9.45
CA ILE A 168 -12.18 -17.86 10.86
C ILE A 168 -12.41 -19.36 10.99
N ARG A 169 -13.40 -19.89 10.28
CA ARG A 169 -13.78 -21.31 10.38
C ARG A 169 -12.85 -22.21 9.58
N SER A 170 -12.43 -21.77 8.38
CA SER A 170 -11.48 -22.53 7.55
C SER A 170 -10.03 -22.41 8.01
N LYS A 171 -9.73 -21.48 8.94
CA LYS A 171 -8.38 -21.10 9.36
C LYS A 171 -7.51 -20.64 8.19
N ASP A 172 -8.11 -20.00 7.20
CA ASP A 172 -7.38 -19.39 6.09
C ASP A 172 -6.73 -18.07 6.51
N TYR A 173 -5.92 -17.53 5.60
CA TYR A 173 -5.28 -16.24 5.77
C TYR A 173 -6.30 -15.12 6.05
N MET A 174 -5.92 -14.18 6.91
CA MET A 174 -6.69 -12.99 7.23
C MET A 174 -5.80 -11.75 7.21
N LEU A 175 -6.34 -10.64 6.73
CA LEU A 175 -5.64 -9.35 6.65
C LEU A 175 -6.53 -8.22 7.15
N SER A 176 -5.99 -7.38 8.02
CA SER A 176 -6.64 -6.15 8.48
C SER A 176 -5.71 -4.97 8.37
N ARG A 177 -6.28 -3.76 8.29
CA ARG A 177 -5.52 -2.51 8.20
C ARG A 177 -6.06 -1.47 9.16
N TYR A 178 -5.17 -0.81 9.88
CA TYR A 178 -5.49 0.23 10.86
C TYR A 178 -4.58 1.44 10.67
N GLU A 179 -5.09 2.62 10.97
CA GLU A 179 -4.29 3.85 11.08
C GLU A 179 -4.09 4.15 12.56
N VAL A 180 -2.83 4.26 12.99
CA VAL A 180 -2.45 4.52 14.38
C VAL A 180 -1.37 5.59 14.39
N ALA A 181 -1.61 6.70 15.08
CA ALA A 181 -0.64 7.81 15.21
C ALA A 181 -0.06 8.28 13.85
N GLY A 182 -0.88 8.25 12.79
CA GLY A 182 -0.48 8.60 11.42
C GLY A 182 0.35 7.53 10.71
N GLN A 183 0.43 6.31 11.24
CA GLN A 183 1.10 5.15 10.65
C GLN A 183 0.07 4.09 10.22
N SER A 184 0.26 3.56 9.02
CA SER A 184 -0.62 2.52 8.47
C SER A 184 -0.07 1.13 8.83
N LEU A 185 -0.75 0.46 9.76
CA LEU A 185 -0.39 -0.87 10.27
C LEU A 185 -1.29 -1.95 9.66
N CYS A 186 -0.66 -3.03 9.22
CA CYS A 186 -1.35 -4.23 8.73
C CYS A 186 -1.20 -5.36 9.75
N VAL A 187 -2.31 -6.03 10.05
CA VAL A 187 -2.35 -7.20 10.93
C VAL A 187 -2.72 -8.41 10.09
N GLU A 188 -1.83 -9.39 10.06
CA GLU A 188 -1.95 -10.58 9.22
C GLU A 188 -1.96 -11.82 10.08
N THR A 189 -3.00 -12.63 9.93
CA THR A 189 -3.05 -13.97 10.52
C THR A 189 -2.75 -14.98 9.42
N GLY A 190 -1.64 -15.71 9.57
CA GLY A 190 -1.23 -16.74 8.62
C GLY A 190 -2.21 -17.92 8.59
N ALA A 191 -2.20 -18.69 7.51
CA ALA A 191 -3.00 -19.91 7.40
C ALA A 191 -2.72 -20.88 8.58
N GLY A 192 -3.77 -21.50 9.09
CA GLY A 192 -3.74 -22.29 10.32
C GLY A 192 -3.80 -21.48 11.62
N HIS A 193 -3.78 -20.14 11.54
CA HIS A 193 -3.88 -19.19 12.66
C HIS A 193 -2.82 -19.42 13.76
N THR A 194 -1.65 -19.89 13.36
CA THR A 194 -0.54 -20.19 14.29
C THR A 194 0.27 -18.94 14.66
N GLN A 195 0.22 -17.92 13.80
CA GLN A 195 0.97 -16.68 13.94
C GLN A 195 0.15 -15.49 13.44
N THR A 196 0.21 -14.39 14.17
CA THR A 196 -0.29 -13.08 13.75
C THR A 196 0.86 -12.08 13.70
N LEU A 197 1.11 -11.51 12.53
CA LEU A 197 2.15 -10.52 12.27
C LEU A 197 1.55 -9.12 12.19
N VAL A 198 2.16 -8.16 12.90
CA VAL A 198 1.94 -6.73 12.67
C VAL A 198 3.08 -6.18 11.84
N ARG A 199 2.77 -5.58 10.69
CA ARG A 199 3.75 -4.99 9.78
C ARG A 199 3.30 -3.64 9.24
N LEU A 200 4.22 -2.89 8.63
CA LEU A 200 3.86 -1.64 7.96
C LEU A 200 3.21 -1.93 6.61
N ARG A 201 2.29 -1.06 6.18
CA ARG A 201 1.70 -1.16 4.83
C ARG A 201 2.76 -1.10 3.73
N SER A 202 3.85 -0.36 3.93
CA SER A 202 4.97 -0.27 2.98
C SER A 202 5.79 -1.56 2.87
N GLU A 203 5.64 -2.48 3.82
CA GLU A 203 6.28 -3.79 3.80
C GLU A 203 5.37 -4.85 3.15
N TYR A 204 4.19 -4.43 2.63
CA TYR A 204 3.20 -5.30 1.98
C TYR A 204 3.64 -5.74 0.59
#